data_AF-A0AB73IR71-F1
#
_entry.id   AF-A0AB73IR71-F1
#
_cell.length_a   1.000
_cell.length_b   1.000
_cell.length_c   1.000
_cell.angle_alpha   90.00
_cell.angle_beta   90.00
_cell.angle_gamma   90.00
#
_symmetry.space_group_name_H-M   'P 1'
#
loop_
_entity.id
_entity.type
_entity.pdbx_description
1 polymer ?
#
loop_
_entity_poly.entity_id
_entity_poly.type
_entity_poly.pdbx_seq_one_letter_code
_entity_poly.pdbx_strand_id
1 'polypeptide(L)'
;MTTLRPDLLLADYRESSEGIEFGATTSAHGLYNTQQFVLRLSPLVHQRLASVAPGIEAQSDFEIRQAMSTYLHETIHWWQHIGSTYGFILGLNYPVQTHCTHHDLLRLVQGDGFKKSVLLQSSELGKKGPTRHGTPSGTANIIVNNHFDLFAYRAITLGPDTAKRVIESNLFENVGHSFCLTYSHTISTLASTVDPEFKVLPHPREWENAFKDLRSRKVRGYYYGSPINLYPIGAYEIFEGQASFSQMQFISRTCACPPGWDAFKGIGMLHGVYVLAFEAFLKYTESDWPSHAGSPLVSLFLLVCDLSINPGSGFPFSVSPNFESFIGDVNPGARFILFCRLIANHFPHFKNSIIRHDRNEYEEITNQLCRRKRSRPTEDRQ
;
A
#
# COMPACT_ATOMS: atom_id res chain seq x y z
N MET A 1 31.67 15.90 15.30
CA MET A 1 31.42 14.56 14.69
C MET A 1 29.92 14.40 14.54
N THR A 2 29.45 13.96 13.38
CA THR A 2 28.03 13.78 13.05
C THR A 2 27.58 12.37 13.47
N THR A 3 27.27 12.22 14.75
CA THR A 3 26.86 10.93 15.33
C THR A 3 25.36 10.74 15.21
N LEU A 4 24.93 9.64 14.60
CA LEU A 4 23.53 9.27 14.54
C LEU A 4 23.01 8.88 15.94
N ARG A 5 21.82 9.35 16.27
CA ARG A 5 21.13 9.24 17.55
C ARG A 5 19.99 8.22 17.41
N PRO A 6 20.15 6.96 17.87
CA PRO A 6 19.10 5.94 17.74
C PRO A 6 17.78 6.37 18.38
N ASP A 7 17.87 7.11 19.50
CA ASP A 7 16.75 7.66 20.28
C ASP A 7 15.94 8.75 19.55
N LEU A 8 16.42 9.19 18.39
CA LEU A 8 15.68 10.09 17.50
C LEU A 8 15.19 9.39 16.22
N LEU A 9 15.75 8.23 15.85
CA LEU A 9 15.65 7.68 14.49
C LEU A 9 14.97 6.32 14.38
N LEU A 10 14.99 5.47 15.42
CA LEU A 10 14.38 4.13 15.36
C LEU A 10 13.26 3.88 16.36
N ALA A 11 12.17 3.30 15.88
CA ALA A 11 11.13 2.69 16.69
C ALA A 11 11.26 1.16 16.67
N ASP A 12 11.18 0.49 17.82
CA ASP A 12 10.81 -0.93 17.90
C ASP A 12 9.28 -1.04 17.81
N TYR A 13 8.71 -0.68 16.66
CA TYR A 13 7.27 -0.80 16.44
C TYR A 13 6.95 -1.95 15.50
N ARG A 14 6.13 -2.88 15.98
CA ARG A 14 5.42 -3.86 15.14
C ARG A 14 3.94 -3.57 15.27
N GLU A 15 3.28 -3.24 14.17
CA GLU A 15 1.84 -3.13 14.14
C GLU A 15 1.25 -4.53 14.36
N SER A 16 0.73 -4.79 15.57
CA SER A 16 0.06 -6.06 15.86
C SER A 16 -1.38 -5.98 15.36
N SER A 17 -1.86 -7.04 14.71
CA SER A 17 -3.27 -7.16 14.34
C SER A 17 -4.22 -7.34 15.53
N GLU A 18 -3.70 -7.36 16.78
CA GLU A 18 -4.41 -7.84 17.96
C GLU A 18 -4.51 -6.82 19.13
N GLY A 19 -4.11 -5.56 18.97
CA GLY A 19 -4.24 -4.61 20.09
C GLY A 19 -4.11 -3.13 19.74
N ILE A 20 -5.02 -2.32 20.29
CA ILE A 20 -4.96 -0.84 20.35
C ILE A 20 -4.11 -0.45 21.57
N GLU A 21 -2.88 -0.96 21.69
CA GLU A 21 -1.96 -0.47 22.71
C GLU A 21 -1.30 0.83 22.22
N PHE A 22 -1.16 1.80 23.13
CA PHE A 22 -0.54 3.10 22.90
C PHE A 22 0.99 3.01 22.67
N GLY A 23 1.44 2.15 21.75
CA GLY A 23 2.86 1.96 21.40
C GLY A 23 3.54 3.25 20.90
N ALA A 24 2.75 4.21 20.41
CA ALA A 24 3.22 5.53 19.96
C ALA A 24 3.82 6.39 21.10
N THR A 25 3.51 6.12 22.37
CA THR A 25 4.02 6.91 23.50
C THR A 25 5.26 6.31 24.16
N THR A 26 5.59 5.04 23.91
CA THR A 26 6.66 4.34 24.63
C THR A 26 7.57 3.46 23.77
N SER A 27 7.18 3.11 22.54
CA SER A 27 7.89 2.10 21.73
C SER A 27 8.26 2.59 20.32
N ALA A 28 7.71 3.73 19.87
CA ALA A 28 8.01 4.32 18.58
C ALA A 28 8.40 5.80 18.65
N HIS A 29 9.36 6.23 17.83
CA HIS A 29 9.77 7.64 17.73
C HIS A 29 8.86 8.46 16.80
N GLY A 30 8.17 7.79 15.89
CA GLY A 30 7.10 8.28 15.06
C GLY A 30 6.07 7.17 14.82
N LEU A 31 4.82 7.53 14.57
CA LEU A 31 3.79 6.63 14.09
C LEU A 31 2.72 7.39 13.32
N TYR A 32 2.51 7.01 12.06
CA TYR A 32 1.30 7.34 11.33
C TYR A 32 0.23 6.26 11.47
N ASN A 33 -0.89 6.59 12.13
CA ASN A 33 -2.04 5.69 12.21
C ASN A 33 -3.01 5.96 11.04
N THR A 34 -3.17 4.96 10.18
CA THR A 34 -3.95 5.03 8.94
C THR A 34 -5.46 5.02 9.18
N GLN A 35 -5.94 4.47 10.30
CA GLN A 35 -7.35 4.43 10.65
C GLN A 35 -7.83 5.75 11.24
N GLN A 36 -6.99 6.39 12.05
CA GLN A 36 -7.30 7.65 12.72
C GLN A 36 -6.85 8.87 11.91
N PHE A 37 -6.02 8.68 10.88
CA PHE A 37 -5.35 9.74 10.13
C PHE A 37 -4.54 10.66 11.06
N VAL A 38 -3.83 10.07 12.02
CA VAL A 38 -3.05 10.81 13.03
C VAL A 38 -1.58 10.45 12.92
N LEU A 39 -0.75 11.48 12.79
CA LEU A 39 0.71 11.39 12.97
C LEU A 39 1.05 11.68 14.43
N ARG A 40 1.82 10.79 15.06
CA ARG A 40 2.33 10.96 16.43
C ARG A 40 3.85 10.91 16.41
N LEU A 41 4.48 11.73 17.24
CA LEU A 41 5.92 11.75 17.45
C LEU A 41 6.21 11.48 18.92
N SER A 42 7.38 10.91 19.22
CA SER A 42 7.82 10.80 20.61
C SER A 42 7.96 12.18 21.24
N PRO A 43 7.81 12.29 22.58
CA PRO A 43 8.02 13.55 23.29
C PRO A 43 9.38 14.18 22.98
N LEU A 44 10.43 13.36 22.82
CA LEU A 44 11.77 13.85 22.51
C LEU A 44 11.84 14.48 21.12
N VAL A 45 11.36 13.79 20.08
CA VAL A 45 11.32 14.33 18.70
C VAL A 45 10.47 15.60 18.68
N HIS A 46 9.28 15.56 19.28
CA HIS A 46 8.39 16.72 19.35
C HIS A 46 9.03 17.92 20.05
N GLN A 47 9.70 17.71 21.20
CA GLN A 47 10.40 18.78 21.92
C GLN A 47 11.53 19.39 21.09
N ARG A 48 12.30 18.56 20.36
CA ARG A 48 13.36 19.06 19.47
C ARG A 48 12.80 19.90 18.34
N LEU A 49 11.69 19.48 17.72
CA LEU A 49 11.03 20.24 16.67
C LEU A 49 10.38 21.53 17.19
N ALA A 50 9.82 21.51 18.40
CA ALA A 50 9.23 22.69 19.04
C ALA A 50 10.27 23.74 19.48
N SER A 51 11.55 23.35 19.56
CA SER A 51 12.65 24.25 19.95
C SER A 51 13.15 25.16 18.83
N VAL A 52 12.67 24.97 17.59
CA VAL A 52 13.00 25.80 16.43
C VAL A 52 11.82 26.63 15.97
N ALA A 53 12.10 27.80 15.38
CA ALA A 53 11.05 28.63 14.81
C ALA A 53 10.38 27.90 13.61
N PRO A 54 9.06 28.07 13.41
CA PRO A 54 8.40 27.54 12.23
C PRO A 54 9.03 28.08 10.94
N GLY A 55 9.43 27.20 10.02
CA GLY A 55 10.00 27.59 8.73
C GLY A 55 11.17 26.70 8.29
N ILE A 56 11.75 27.03 7.13
CA ILE A 56 12.95 26.36 6.62
C ILE A 56 14.17 27.16 7.10
N GLU A 57 14.86 26.66 8.13
CA GLU A 57 16.12 27.24 8.58
C GLU A 57 17.31 26.52 7.94
N ALA A 58 18.21 27.28 7.31
CA ALA A 58 19.41 26.74 6.67
C ALA A 58 20.47 26.24 7.68
N GLN A 59 20.39 26.69 8.93
CA GLN A 59 21.35 26.36 9.99
C GLN A 59 20.65 25.82 11.23
N SER A 60 20.22 24.57 11.16
CA SER A 60 19.79 23.81 12.34
C SER A 60 20.90 22.88 12.85
N ASP A 61 20.91 22.59 14.15
CA ASP A 61 21.79 21.56 14.72
C ASP A 61 21.47 20.16 14.14
N PHE A 62 22.45 19.25 14.19
CA PHE A 62 22.32 17.91 13.66
C PHE A 62 21.25 17.09 14.39
N GLU A 63 21.02 17.33 15.69
CA GLU A 63 19.91 16.69 16.42
C GLU A 63 18.54 17.13 15.87
N ILE A 64 18.40 18.42 15.53
CA ILE A 64 17.17 18.94 14.90
C ILE A 64 16.98 18.30 13.52
N ARG A 65 18.05 18.15 12.72
CA ARG A 65 17.97 17.47 11.41
C ARG A 65 17.55 16.02 11.55
N GLN A 66 18.04 15.31 12.56
CA GLN A 66 17.62 13.93 12.83
C GLN A 66 16.15 13.87 13.26
N ALA A 67 15.70 14.75 14.16
CA ALA A 67 14.29 14.85 14.54
C ALA A 67 13.39 15.20 13.33
N MET A 68 13.82 16.12 12.47
CA MET A 68 13.13 16.47 11.22
C MET A 68 13.07 15.29 10.26
N SER A 69 14.13 14.47 10.19
CA SER A 69 14.15 13.28 9.34
C SER A 69 13.10 12.24 9.78
N THR A 70 12.88 12.08 11.08
CA THR A 70 11.83 11.19 11.62
C THR A 70 10.45 11.77 11.36
N TYR A 71 10.27 13.07 11.52
CA TYR A 71 9.02 13.72 11.11
C TYR A 71 8.75 13.57 9.61
N LEU A 72 9.79 13.68 8.77
CA LEU A 72 9.70 13.43 7.33
C LEU A 72 9.29 11.99 7.04
N HIS A 73 9.89 11.00 7.72
CA HIS A 73 9.54 9.58 7.59
C HIS A 73 8.04 9.36 7.80
N GLU A 74 7.51 9.84 8.93
CA GLU A 74 6.07 9.72 9.22
C GLU A 74 5.19 10.52 8.26
N THR A 75 5.67 11.68 7.80
CA THR A 75 4.97 12.49 6.80
C THR A 75 4.91 11.77 5.46
N ILE A 76 5.94 11.00 5.09
CA ILE A 76 5.93 10.14 3.90
C ILE A 76 4.87 9.06 4.03
N HIS A 77 4.72 8.42 5.19
CA HIS A 77 3.61 7.49 5.40
C HIS A 77 2.24 8.15 5.23
N TRP A 78 2.06 9.36 5.76
CA TRP A 78 0.83 10.12 5.51
C TRP A 78 0.62 10.34 4.00
N TRP A 79 1.63 10.82 3.27
CA TRP A 79 1.55 10.99 1.80
C TRP A 79 1.29 9.70 1.05
N GLN A 80 1.89 8.58 1.45
CA GLN A 80 1.61 7.27 0.87
C GLN A 80 0.13 6.93 1.01
N HIS A 81 -0.50 7.21 2.15
CA HIS A 81 -1.90 6.86 2.41
C HIS A 81 -2.91 7.83 1.81
N ILE A 82 -2.64 9.13 1.80
CA ILE A 82 -3.62 10.14 1.35
C ILE A 82 -3.32 10.66 -0.06
N GLY A 83 -2.07 10.59 -0.50
CA GLY A 83 -1.57 11.11 -1.77
C GLY A 83 -1.36 10.05 -2.83
N SER A 84 -1.32 8.76 -2.48
CA SER A 84 -1.25 7.68 -3.47
C SER A 84 -2.59 6.99 -3.69
N THR A 85 -2.81 6.50 -4.91
CA THR A 85 -4.04 5.81 -5.27
C THR A 85 -4.22 4.51 -4.47
N TYR A 86 -3.17 3.68 -4.36
CA TYR A 86 -3.25 2.44 -3.57
C TYR A 86 -3.46 2.73 -2.09
N GLY A 87 -2.68 3.65 -1.52
CA GLY A 87 -2.76 3.98 -0.11
C GLY A 87 -4.11 4.59 0.29
N PHE A 88 -4.73 5.35 -0.62
CA PHE A 88 -6.06 5.90 -0.41
C PHE A 88 -7.14 4.81 -0.37
N ILE A 89 -7.11 3.87 -1.33
CA ILE A 89 -8.00 2.68 -1.30
C ILE A 89 -7.76 1.84 -0.04
N LEU A 90 -6.50 1.66 0.37
CA LEU A 90 -6.14 0.93 1.58
C LEU A 90 -6.64 1.62 2.85
N GLY A 91 -6.44 2.93 2.99
CA GLY A 91 -6.87 3.71 4.15
C GLY A 91 -8.39 3.77 4.30
N LEU A 92 -9.11 3.84 3.17
CA LEU A 92 -10.58 3.80 3.16
C LEU A 92 -11.15 2.40 3.38
N ASN A 93 -10.35 1.34 3.35
CA ASN A 93 -10.86 -0.02 3.38
C ASN A 93 -11.69 -0.30 4.67
N TYR A 94 -11.27 0.20 5.84
CA TYR A 94 -12.02 0.05 7.10
C TYR A 94 -13.38 0.79 7.10
N PRO A 95 -13.46 2.10 6.81
CA PRO A 95 -14.76 2.77 6.76
C PRO A 95 -15.65 2.18 5.65
N VAL A 96 -15.10 1.85 4.48
CA VAL A 96 -15.84 1.20 3.39
C VAL A 96 -16.44 -0.13 3.83
N GLN A 97 -15.70 -0.95 4.58
CA GLN A 97 -16.20 -2.21 5.13
C GLN A 97 -17.46 -2.04 5.99
N THR A 98 -17.55 -0.94 6.74
CA THR A 98 -18.73 -0.60 7.53
C THR A 98 -19.87 -0.11 6.65
N HIS A 99 -19.59 0.80 5.72
CA HIS A 99 -20.61 1.40 4.86
C HIS A 99 -21.20 0.41 3.85
N CYS A 100 -20.38 -0.48 3.26
CA CYS A 100 -20.84 -1.43 2.25
C CYS A 100 -21.76 -2.52 2.80
N THR A 101 -21.71 -2.77 4.11
CA THR A 101 -22.54 -3.79 4.79
C THR A 101 -23.67 -3.20 5.61
N HIS A 102 -23.74 -1.87 5.77
CA HIS A 102 -24.69 -1.20 6.67
C HIS A 102 -26.16 -1.56 6.38
N HIS A 103 -26.57 -1.50 5.12
CA HIS A 103 -27.94 -1.79 4.72
C HIS A 103 -28.33 -3.24 4.98
N ASP A 104 -27.42 -4.17 4.69
CA ASP A 104 -27.66 -5.60 4.93
C ASP A 104 -27.63 -5.93 6.43
N LEU A 105 -26.82 -5.23 7.23
CA LEU A 105 -26.86 -5.34 8.69
C LEU A 105 -28.24 -4.93 9.24
N LEU A 106 -28.83 -3.82 8.77
CA LEU A 106 -30.18 -3.42 9.17
C LEU A 106 -31.23 -4.47 8.79
N ARG A 107 -31.15 -5.01 7.58
CA ARG A 107 -32.03 -6.10 7.12
C ARG A 107 -31.88 -7.36 7.97
N LEU A 108 -30.64 -7.73 8.34
CA LEU A 108 -30.39 -8.91 9.16
C LEU A 108 -30.95 -8.74 10.57
N VAL A 109 -30.79 -7.55 11.16
CA VAL A 109 -31.35 -7.22 12.48
C VAL A 109 -32.88 -7.29 12.45
N GLN A 110 -33.52 -6.80 11.38
CA GLN A 110 -34.97 -6.90 11.21
C GLN A 110 -35.45 -8.34 10.98
N GLY A 111 -34.65 -9.17 10.29
CA GLY A 111 -35.05 -10.53 9.89
C GLY A 111 -34.74 -11.65 10.89
N ASP A 112 -33.63 -11.59 11.62
CA ASP A 112 -33.20 -12.63 12.59
C ASP A 112 -32.77 -12.06 13.96
N GLY A 113 -32.73 -10.73 14.10
CA GLY A 113 -32.39 -10.05 15.35
C GLY A 113 -30.93 -9.61 15.45
N PHE A 114 -30.64 -8.86 16.50
CA PHE A 114 -29.31 -8.32 16.77
C PHE A 114 -28.42 -9.35 17.48
N LYS A 115 -27.54 -10.03 16.73
CA LYS A 115 -26.62 -11.05 17.23
C LYS A 115 -25.18 -10.75 16.80
N LYS A 116 -24.20 -11.05 17.65
CA LYS A 116 -22.77 -11.00 17.33
C LYS A 116 -22.12 -12.33 17.74
N SER A 117 -21.20 -12.90 16.96
CA SER A 117 -20.68 -12.43 15.66
C SER A 117 -21.62 -12.77 14.49
N VAL A 118 -21.67 -11.91 13.47
CA VAL A 118 -22.41 -12.16 12.21
C VAL A 118 -21.87 -13.41 11.49
N LEU A 119 -20.58 -13.74 11.64
CA LEU A 119 -20.00 -14.96 11.10
C LEU A 119 -20.63 -16.23 11.70
N LEU A 120 -20.80 -16.25 13.04
CA LEU A 120 -21.44 -17.36 13.74
C LEU A 120 -22.92 -17.44 13.39
N GLN A 121 -23.60 -16.29 13.36
CA GLN A 121 -24.99 -16.18 12.95
C GLN A 121 -25.20 -16.71 11.53
N SER A 122 -24.30 -16.39 10.59
CA SER A 122 -24.32 -16.89 9.21
C SER A 122 -24.20 -18.42 9.16
N SER A 123 -23.26 -18.99 9.93
CA SER A 123 -23.09 -20.45 10.05
C SER A 123 -24.34 -21.14 10.61
N GLU A 124 -24.94 -20.60 11.67
CA GLU A 124 -26.15 -21.14 12.28
C GLU A 124 -27.36 -21.07 11.33
N LEU A 125 -27.53 -19.94 10.63
CA LEU A 125 -28.60 -19.76 9.66
C LEU A 125 -28.43 -20.70 8.47
N GLY A 126 -27.19 -20.92 8.01
CA GLY A 126 -26.88 -21.88 6.93
C GLY A 126 -27.22 -23.33 7.30
N LYS A 127 -27.19 -23.71 8.57
CA LYS A 127 -27.63 -25.05 9.04
C LYS A 127 -29.15 -25.23 8.98
N LYS A 128 -29.92 -24.14 9.02
CA LYS A 128 -31.39 -24.17 9.08
C LYS A 128 -32.07 -24.21 7.70
N GLY A 129 -31.34 -23.91 6.63
CA GLY A 129 -31.90 -23.91 5.28
C GLY A 129 -30.94 -23.31 4.25
N PRO A 130 -31.31 -23.36 2.96
CA PRO A 130 -30.45 -22.89 1.88
C PRO A 130 -30.21 -21.38 1.96
N THR A 131 -28.95 -20.98 1.82
CA THR A 131 -28.54 -19.57 1.66
C THR A 131 -29.05 -19.05 0.32
N ARG A 132 -30.04 -18.14 0.36
CA ARG A 132 -30.68 -17.57 -0.84
C ARG A 132 -30.82 -16.07 -0.68
N HIS A 133 -30.77 -15.35 -1.80
CA HIS A 133 -30.99 -13.91 -1.80
C HIS A 133 -32.34 -13.55 -1.16
N GLY A 134 -32.36 -12.57 -0.27
CA GLY A 134 -33.55 -12.12 0.46
C GLY A 134 -33.91 -12.91 1.72
N THR A 135 -33.20 -14.01 2.05
CA THR A 135 -33.35 -14.70 3.34
C THR A 135 -32.35 -14.17 4.37
N PRO A 136 -32.60 -14.29 5.69
CA PRO A 136 -31.61 -13.93 6.70
C PRO A 136 -30.26 -14.62 6.52
N SER A 137 -30.25 -15.90 6.10
CA SER A 137 -29.02 -16.63 5.78
C SER A 137 -28.27 -15.99 4.61
N GLY A 138 -28.98 -15.61 3.53
CA GLY A 138 -28.39 -14.92 2.39
C GLY A 138 -27.81 -13.55 2.78
N THR A 139 -28.55 -12.76 3.53
CA THR A 139 -28.09 -11.45 4.02
C THR A 139 -26.85 -11.57 4.90
N ALA A 140 -26.83 -12.54 5.84
CA ALA A 140 -25.66 -12.80 6.67
C ALA A 140 -24.44 -13.25 5.85
N ASN A 141 -24.66 -14.06 4.80
CA ASN A 141 -23.60 -14.48 3.88
C ASN A 141 -23.00 -13.29 3.10
N ILE A 142 -23.84 -12.38 2.58
CA ILE A 142 -23.39 -11.16 1.89
C ILE A 142 -22.49 -10.31 2.81
N ILE A 143 -22.91 -10.08 4.06
CA ILE A 143 -22.15 -9.30 5.03
C ILE A 143 -20.78 -9.94 5.28
N VAL A 144 -20.76 -11.26 5.51
CA VAL A 144 -19.52 -12.01 5.76
C VAL A 144 -18.59 -11.96 4.54
N ASN A 145 -19.10 -12.23 3.33
CA ASN A 145 -18.28 -12.23 2.13
C ASN A 145 -17.68 -10.85 1.86
N ASN A 146 -18.50 -9.79 1.86
CA ASN A 146 -18.00 -8.42 1.68
C ASN A 146 -16.94 -8.06 2.72
N HIS A 147 -17.13 -8.45 3.99
CA HIS A 147 -16.13 -8.25 5.03
C HIS A 147 -14.82 -8.97 4.70
N PHE A 148 -14.88 -10.23 4.29
CA PHE A 148 -13.72 -11.06 3.96
C PHE A 148 -13.02 -10.61 2.68
N ASP A 149 -13.74 -10.13 1.66
CA ASP A 149 -13.14 -9.64 0.41
C ASP A 149 -12.28 -8.39 0.62
N LEU A 150 -12.76 -7.45 1.43
CA LEU A 150 -11.99 -6.26 1.79
C LEU A 150 -10.76 -6.62 2.63
N PHE A 151 -10.90 -7.59 3.54
CA PHE A 151 -9.78 -8.12 4.31
C PHE A 151 -8.75 -8.85 3.42
N ALA A 152 -9.21 -9.68 2.48
CA ALA A 152 -8.37 -10.43 1.57
C ALA A 152 -7.57 -9.51 0.65
N TYR A 153 -8.20 -8.46 0.10
CA TYR A 153 -7.47 -7.44 -0.66
C TYR A 153 -6.28 -6.89 0.14
N ARG A 154 -6.52 -6.41 1.38
CA ARG A 154 -5.46 -5.87 2.23
C ARG A 154 -4.36 -6.89 2.51
N ALA A 155 -4.74 -8.09 2.91
CA ALA A 155 -3.78 -9.13 3.27
C ALA A 155 -2.91 -9.54 2.06
N ILE A 156 -3.49 -9.60 0.87
CA ILE A 156 -2.79 -9.95 -0.37
C ILE A 156 -1.85 -8.83 -0.84
N THR A 157 -2.24 -7.57 -0.67
CA THR A 157 -1.43 -6.43 -1.12
C THR A 157 -0.37 -5.99 -0.13
N LEU A 158 -0.56 -6.22 1.18
CA LEU A 158 0.40 -5.85 2.22
C LEU A 158 1.68 -6.66 2.14
N GLY A 159 1.60 -7.97 1.92
CA GLY A 159 2.78 -8.82 1.82
C GLY A 159 2.47 -10.33 1.74
N PRO A 160 3.48 -11.16 1.42
CA PRO A 160 3.29 -12.61 1.25
C PRO A 160 2.87 -13.33 2.53
N ASP A 161 3.32 -12.86 3.70
CA ASP A 161 3.03 -13.52 4.98
C ASP A 161 1.60 -13.28 5.46
N THR A 162 1.04 -12.11 5.19
CA THR A 162 -0.39 -11.83 5.42
C THR A 162 -1.26 -12.56 4.40
N ALA A 163 -0.83 -12.66 3.15
CA ALA A 163 -1.59 -13.28 2.08
C ALA A 163 -1.89 -14.78 2.33
N LYS A 164 -0.88 -15.55 2.78
CA LYS A 164 -1.01 -17.00 3.05
C LYS A 164 -2.18 -17.32 3.97
N ARG A 165 -2.32 -16.57 5.07
CA ARG A 165 -3.38 -16.77 6.07
C ARG A 165 -4.78 -16.62 5.49
N VAL A 166 -4.97 -15.76 4.48
CA VAL A 166 -6.29 -15.52 3.90
C VAL A 166 -6.61 -16.49 2.78
N ILE A 167 -5.60 -16.86 1.98
CA ILE A 167 -5.76 -17.77 0.85
C ILE A 167 -6.20 -19.17 1.29
N GLU A 168 -5.80 -19.60 2.50
CA GLU A 168 -6.17 -20.89 3.08
C GLU A 168 -7.60 -20.89 3.68
N SER A 169 -8.27 -19.74 3.74
CA SER A 169 -9.63 -19.63 4.28
C SER A 169 -10.66 -20.14 3.28
N ASN A 170 -11.64 -20.92 3.76
CA ASN A 170 -12.81 -21.32 2.96
C ASN A 170 -13.72 -20.15 2.54
N LEU A 171 -13.49 -18.96 3.11
CA LEU A 171 -14.21 -17.72 2.77
C LEU A 171 -13.51 -16.91 1.68
N PHE A 172 -12.33 -17.34 1.23
CA PHE A 172 -11.63 -16.71 0.14
C PHE A 172 -12.09 -17.26 -1.21
N GLU A 173 -12.65 -16.37 -2.04
CA GLU A 173 -13.18 -16.73 -3.35
C GLU A 173 -12.07 -16.79 -4.42
N ASN A 174 -11.45 -15.64 -4.74
CA ASN A 174 -10.25 -15.51 -5.54
C ASN A 174 -9.71 -14.07 -5.49
N VAL A 175 -8.47 -13.85 -5.95
CA VAL A 175 -7.79 -12.55 -5.90
C VAL A 175 -8.57 -11.48 -6.68
N GLY A 176 -8.98 -11.80 -7.90
CA GLY A 176 -9.69 -10.87 -8.77
C GLY A 176 -11.03 -10.43 -8.18
N HIS A 177 -11.74 -11.33 -7.50
CA HIS A 177 -12.99 -11.03 -6.81
C HIS A 177 -12.78 -10.03 -5.67
N SER A 178 -11.82 -10.30 -4.77
CA SER A 178 -11.55 -9.43 -3.64
C SER A 178 -11.06 -8.04 -4.06
N PHE A 179 -10.28 -7.97 -5.15
CA PHE A 179 -9.83 -6.70 -5.75
C PHE A 179 -11.00 -5.93 -6.37
N CYS A 180 -11.82 -6.60 -7.18
CA CYS A 180 -12.99 -6.00 -7.81
C CYS A 180 -13.96 -5.46 -6.77
N LEU A 181 -14.29 -6.24 -5.75
CA LEU A 181 -15.22 -5.81 -4.69
C LEU A 181 -14.66 -4.66 -3.86
N THR A 182 -13.39 -4.72 -3.49
CA THR A 182 -12.76 -3.61 -2.73
C THR A 182 -12.84 -2.31 -3.51
N TYR A 183 -12.42 -2.30 -4.78
CA TYR A 183 -12.49 -1.08 -5.60
C TYR A 183 -13.94 -0.64 -5.82
N SER A 184 -14.86 -1.57 -6.12
CA SER A 184 -16.27 -1.27 -6.36
C SER A 184 -16.93 -0.62 -5.15
N HIS A 185 -16.70 -1.17 -3.96
CA HIS A 185 -17.24 -0.62 -2.72
C HIS A 185 -16.61 0.74 -2.39
N THR A 186 -15.29 0.89 -2.50
CA THR A 186 -14.64 2.18 -2.24
C THR A 186 -15.15 3.26 -3.17
N ILE A 187 -15.23 2.99 -4.48
CA ILE A 187 -15.74 3.95 -5.45
C ILE A 187 -17.20 4.28 -5.20
N SER A 188 -18.04 3.29 -4.87
CA SER A 188 -19.46 3.53 -4.55
C SER A 188 -19.63 4.37 -3.29
N THR A 189 -18.83 4.12 -2.24
CA THR A 189 -18.83 4.92 -1.02
C THR A 189 -18.41 6.36 -1.31
N LEU A 190 -17.34 6.57 -2.09
CA LEU A 190 -16.90 7.91 -2.50
C LEU A 190 -17.97 8.62 -3.34
N ALA A 191 -18.50 7.95 -4.37
CA ALA A 191 -19.55 8.49 -5.23
C ALA A 191 -20.77 8.96 -4.42
N SER A 192 -21.19 8.20 -3.41
CA SER A 192 -22.33 8.58 -2.56
C SER A 192 -22.14 9.92 -1.82
N THR A 193 -20.91 10.41 -1.71
CA THR A 193 -20.57 11.68 -1.03
C THR A 193 -20.23 12.81 -1.99
N VAL A 194 -19.45 12.54 -3.05
CA VAL A 194 -18.86 13.60 -3.89
C VAL A 194 -19.22 13.51 -5.38
N ASP A 195 -19.74 12.37 -5.85
CA ASP A 195 -20.15 12.19 -7.25
C ASP A 195 -21.31 11.18 -7.39
N PRO A 196 -22.53 11.50 -6.90
CA PRO A 196 -23.62 10.53 -6.85
C PRO A 196 -24.12 10.05 -8.22
N GLU A 197 -23.86 10.84 -9.26
CA GLU A 197 -24.25 10.55 -10.64
C GLU A 197 -23.12 9.91 -11.46
N PHE A 198 -21.96 9.62 -10.85
CA PHE A 198 -20.79 9.04 -11.53
C PHE A 198 -20.36 9.82 -12.77
N LYS A 199 -20.34 11.17 -12.68
CA LYS A 199 -19.90 12.04 -13.78
C LYS A 199 -18.38 12.01 -13.97
N VAL A 200 -17.64 11.73 -12.90
CA VAL A 200 -16.18 11.74 -12.86
C VAL A 200 -15.64 10.36 -12.46
N LEU A 201 -16.22 9.74 -11.44
CA LEU A 201 -15.81 8.42 -10.95
C LEU A 201 -16.32 7.31 -11.88
N PRO A 202 -15.52 6.27 -12.15
CA PRO A 202 -15.95 5.16 -12.99
C PRO A 202 -17.06 4.36 -12.28
N HIS A 203 -18.16 4.06 -12.98
CA HIS A 203 -19.25 3.31 -12.36
C HIS A 203 -18.88 1.82 -12.24
N PRO A 204 -18.85 1.22 -11.03
CA PRO A 204 -18.42 -0.18 -10.86
C PRO A 204 -19.30 -1.22 -11.59
N ARG A 205 -20.55 -0.89 -11.91
CA ARG A 205 -21.45 -1.77 -12.67
C ARG A 205 -20.94 -2.06 -14.08
N GLU A 206 -20.14 -1.16 -14.65
CA GLU A 206 -19.52 -1.34 -15.96
C GLU A 206 -18.53 -2.52 -15.97
N TRP A 207 -18.07 -2.96 -14.80
CA TRP A 207 -17.07 -4.01 -14.68
C TRP A 207 -17.67 -5.41 -14.57
N GLU A 208 -18.96 -5.53 -14.21
CA GLU A 208 -19.59 -6.81 -13.85
C GLU A 208 -19.50 -7.84 -14.96
N ASN A 209 -19.85 -7.46 -16.19
CA ASN A 209 -19.84 -8.36 -17.34
C ASN A 209 -18.43 -8.83 -17.69
N ALA A 210 -17.46 -7.91 -17.66
CA ALA A 210 -16.07 -8.24 -17.98
C ALA A 210 -15.48 -9.18 -16.93
N PHE A 211 -15.62 -8.88 -15.63
CA PHE A 211 -15.14 -9.79 -14.60
C PHE A 211 -15.86 -11.13 -14.61
N LYS A 212 -17.17 -11.17 -14.93
CA LYS A 212 -17.91 -12.43 -15.10
C LYS A 212 -17.35 -13.28 -16.25
N ASP A 213 -17.01 -12.66 -17.38
CA ASP A 213 -16.33 -13.33 -18.49
C ASP A 213 -14.96 -13.90 -18.07
N LEU A 214 -14.16 -13.15 -17.30
CA LEU A 214 -12.89 -13.65 -16.78
C LEU A 214 -13.05 -14.93 -15.93
N ARG A 215 -14.11 -14.99 -15.12
CA ARG A 215 -14.39 -16.21 -14.32
C ARG A 215 -14.85 -17.36 -15.20
N SER A 216 -15.72 -17.12 -16.17
CA SER A 216 -16.26 -18.18 -17.04
C SER A 216 -15.17 -18.81 -17.90
N ARG A 217 -14.23 -17.99 -18.40
CA ARG A 217 -13.04 -18.45 -19.13
C ARG A 217 -11.94 -19.03 -18.24
N LYS A 218 -12.12 -19.01 -16.91
CA LYS A 218 -11.12 -19.42 -15.92
C LYS A 218 -9.76 -18.74 -16.14
N VAL A 219 -9.77 -17.43 -16.39
CA VAL A 219 -8.54 -16.64 -16.45
C VAL A 219 -7.88 -16.67 -15.07
N ARG A 220 -6.56 -16.90 -15.04
CA ARG A 220 -5.78 -16.97 -13.81
C ARG A 220 -6.05 -15.74 -12.93
N GLY A 221 -6.35 -16.00 -11.67
CA GLY A 221 -6.67 -15.02 -10.63
C GLY A 221 -8.16 -14.72 -10.47
N TYR A 222 -9.03 -15.16 -11.41
CA TYR A 222 -10.44 -14.76 -11.46
C TYR A 222 -11.45 -15.89 -11.21
N TYR A 223 -11.02 -17.10 -10.90
CA TYR A 223 -11.94 -18.21 -10.59
C TYR A 223 -11.56 -18.89 -9.28
N TYR A 224 -12.55 -19.51 -8.63
CA TYR A 224 -12.35 -20.23 -7.37
C TYR A 224 -11.29 -21.33 -7.50
N GLY A 225 -10.34 -21.36 -6.57
CA GLY A 225 -9.20 -22.28 -6.61
C GLY A 225 -8.16 -21.97 -7.69
N SER A 226 -8.20 -20.79 -8.31
CA SER A 226 -7.17 -20.37 -9.26
C SER A 226 -5.77 -20.35 -8.62
N PRO A 227 -4.70 -20.70 -9.36
CA PRO A 227 -3.33 -20.49 -8.91
C PRO A 227 -3.06 -19.03 -8.55
N ILE A 228 -2.42 -18.79 -7.42
CA ILE A 228 -2.10 -17.46 -6.89
C ILE A 228 -0.60 -17.22 -6.96
N ASN A 229 -0.21 -16.11 -7.59
CA ASN A 229 1.16 -15.62 -7.53
C ASN A 229 1.30 -14.68 -6.35
N LEU A 230 2.15 -15.04 -5.39
CA LEU A 230 2.59 -14.12 -4.35
C LEU A 230 3.87 -13.42 -4.79
N TYR A 231 3.92 -12.12 -4.60
CA TYR A 231 5.11 -11.32 -4.87
C TYR A 231 6.05 -11.37 -3.67
N PRO A 232 7.38 -11.29 -3.88
CA PRO A 232 8.36 -11.37 -2.80
C PRO A 232 8.32 -10.16 -1.87
N ILE A 233 7.68 -9.07 -2.30
CA ILE A 233 7.45 -7.86 -1.54
C ILE A 233 6.00 -7.40 -1.76
N GLY A 234 5.42 -6.74 -0.77
CA GLY A 234 4.12 -6.08 -0.86
C GLY A 234 4.22 -4.60 -0.53
N ALA A 235 3.06 -3.99 -0.28
CA ALA A 235 2.98 -2.57 0.04
C ALA A 235 3.69 -2.22 1.34
N TYR A 236 3.74 -3.14 2.32
CA TYR A 236 4.39 -2.88 3.60
C TYR A 236 5.89 -2.61 3.41
N GLU A 237 6.60 -3.51 2.73
CA GLU A 237 8.02 -3.32 2.45
C GLU A 237 8.28 -2.09 1.56
N ILE A 238 7.40 -1.81 0.59
CA ILE A 238 7.51 -0.64 -0.29
C ILE A 238 7.35 0.66 0.50
N PHE A 239 6.37 0.73 1.41
CA PHE A 239 6.11 1.91 2.23
C PHE A 239 7.28 2.22 3.15
N GLU A 240 7.73 1.22 3.92
CA GLU A 240 8.85 1.32 4.85
C GLU A 240 10.17 1.65 4.13
N GLY A 241 10.42 0.97 3.00
CA GLY A 241 11.61 1.22 2.20
C GLY A 241 11.63 2.64 1.63
N GLN A 242 10.50 3.14 1.12
CA GLN A 242 10.42 4.51 0.60
C GLN A 242 10.64 5.55 1.70
N ALA A 243 10.01 5.38 2.88
CA ALA A 243 10.16 6.31 4.01
C ALA A 243 11.59 6.29 4.56
N SER A 244 12.15 5.10 4.83
CA SER A 244 13.51 4.94 5.37
C SER A 244 14.59 5.47 4.43
N PHE A 245 14.54 5.16 3.13
CA PHE A 245 15.54 5.66 2.19
C PHE A 245 15.42 7.16 1.92
N SER A 246 14.21 7.71 1.96
CA SER A 246 14.03 9.17 1.91
C SER A 246 14.59 9.85 3.15
N GLN A 247 14.40 9.26 4.34
CA GLN A 247 14.98 9.73 5.59
C GLN A 247 16.52 9.73 5.53
N MET A 248 17.12 8.63 5.07
CA MET A 248 18.58 8.53 4.90
C MET A 248 19.11 9.53 3.85
N GLN A 249 18.39 9.74 2.75
CA GLN A 249 18.74 10.73 1.74
C GLN A 249 18.69 12.16 2.29
N PHE A 250 17.66 12.47 3.09
CA PHE A 250 17.52 13.75 3.77
C PHE A 250 18.68 14.01 4.74
N ILE A 251 18.99 13.04 5.62
CA ILE A 251 20.12 13.16 6.56
C ILE A 251 21.43 13.37 5.80
N SER A 252 21.64 12.62 4.72
CA SER A 252 22.87 12.69 3.92
C SER A 252 23.02 14.02 3.19
N ARG A 253 21.93 14.63 2.73
CA ARG A 253 21.96 15.91 2.00
C ARG A 253 22.00 17.13 2.89
N THR A 254 21.43 17.01 4.08
CA THR A 254 21.41 18.11 5.04
C THR A 254 22.67 18.13 5.89
N CYS A 255 23.61 17.21 5.74
CA CYS A 255 24.82 17.14 6.56
C CYS A 255 26.09 17.47 5.77
N ALA A 256 26.99 18.27 6.35
CA ALA A 256 28.26 18.64 5.71
C ALA A 256 29.21 17.43 5.56
N CYS A 257 29.14 16.50 6.51
CA CYS A 257 29.83 15.21 6.46
C CYS A 257 28.77 14.10 6.53
N PRO A 258 28.24 13.65 5.38
CA PRO A 258 27.17 12.65 5.32
C PRO A 258 27.59 11.33 5.98
N PRO A 259 26.71 10.69 6.77
CA PRO A 259 26.97 9.35 7.28
C PRO A 259 27.11 8.33 6.15
N GLY A 260 28.06 7.39 6.30
CA GLY A 260 28.17 6.24 5.41
C GLY A 260 27.12 5.16 5.72
N TRP A 261 27.02 4.16 4.86
CA TRP A 261 26.07 3.04 5.05
C TRP A 261 26.28 2.29 6.37
N ASP A 262 27.52 2.12 6.82
CA ASP A 262 27.83 1.47 8.10
C ASP A 262 27.23 2.21 9.30
N ALA A 263 27.12 3.54 9.22
CA ALA A 263 26.49 4.33 10.28
C ALA A 263 24.97 4.06 10.32
N PHE A 264 24.30 4.08 9.17
CA PHE A 264 22.87 3.75 9.08
C PHE A 264 22.58 2.30 9.49
N LYS A 265 23.44 1.36 9.09
CA LYS A 265 23.36 -0.05 9.49
C LYS A 265 23.55 -0.22 10.99
N GLY A 266 24.53 0.48 11.58
CA GLY A 266 24.84 0.44 13.01
C GLY A 266 23.69 0.91 13.90
N ILE A 267 22.82 1.77 13.36
CA ILE A 267 21.59 2.21 14.03
C ILE A 267 20.34 1.55 13.45
N GLY A 268 20.44 0.38 12.81
CA GLY A 268 19.31 -0.46 12.40
C GLY A 268 18.39 0.07 11.28
N MET A 269 18.69 1.21 10.65
CA MET A 269 17.88 1.73 9.51
C MET A 269 17.97 0.87 8.24
N LEU A 270 18.96 -0.04 8.18
CA LEU A 270 19.16 -1.01 7.10
C LEU A 270 18.94 -2.46 7.60
N HIS A 271 17.87 -2.67 8.37
CA HIS A 271 17.52 -3.99 8.91
C HIS A 271 16.02 -4.27 8.78
N GLY A 272 15.66 -5.55 8.66
CA GLY A 272 14.26 -5.98 8.58
C GLY A 272 13.52 -5.31 7.43
N VAL A 273 12.26 -4.92 7.67
CA VAL A 273 11.37 -4.36 6.65
C VAL A 273 11.93 -3.12 5.93
N TYR A 274 12.74 -2.31 6.63
CA TYR A 274 13.28 -1.06 6.10
C TYR A 274 14.22 -1.23 4.90
N VAL A 275 14.75 -2.44 4.67
CA VAL A 275 15.72 -2.72 3.60
C VAL A 275 15.20 -3.68 2.52
N LEU A 276 14.16 -4.48 2.82
CA LEU A 276 13.69 -5.56 1.94
C LEU A 276 13.30 -5.09 0.53
N ALA A 277 12.56 -3.98 0.42
CA ALA A 277 12.19 -3.44 -0.89
C ALA A 277 13.41 -2.97 -1.69
N PHE A 278 14.41 -2.38 -1.02
CA PHE A 278 15.63 -1.92 -1.69
C PHE A 278 16.50 -3.09 -2.15
N GLU A 279 16.66 -4.13 -1.34
CA GLU A 279 17.35 -5.37 -1.76
C GLU A 279 16.65 -6.04 -2.95
N ALA A 280 15.31 -6.09 -2.91
CA ALA A 280 14.52 -6.57 -4.05
C ALA A 280 14.76 -5.70 -5.29
N PHE A 281 14.77 -4.37 -5.16
CA PHE A 281 15.07 -3.46 -6.26
C PHE A 281 16.45 -3.72 -6.85
N LEU A 282 17.50 -3.82 -6.03
CA LEU A 282 18.86 -4.12 -6.50
C LEU A 282 18.92 -5.46 -7.24
N LYS A 283 18.29 -6.49 -6.68
CA LYS A 283 18.20 -7.82 -7.31
C LYS A 283 17.51 -7.77 -8.68
N TYR A 284 16.34 -7.15 -8.77
CA TYR A 284 15.53 -7.16 -10.00
C TYR A 284 15.96 -6.12 -11.03
N THR A 285 16.72 -5.12 -10.62
CA THR A 285 17.36 -4.19 -11.56
C THR A 285 18.75 -4.65 -11.97
N GLU A 286 19.30 -5.72 -11.37
CA GLU A 286 20.69 -6.17 -11.57
C GLU A 286 21.68 -5.04 -11.26
N SER A 287 21.61 -4.53 -10.03
CA SER A 287 22.43 -3.41 -9.56
C SER A 287 23.17 -3.78 -8.28
N ASP A 288 24.39 -3.27 -8.15
CA ASP A 288 25.15 -3.35 -6.90
C ASP A 288 24.66 -2.34 -5.87
N TRP A 289 25.01 -2.58 -4.60
CA TRP A 289 24.75 -1.62 -3.53
C TRP A 289 25.47 -0.29 -3.85
N PRO A 290 24.76 0.86 -3.87
CA PRO A 290 25.37 2.13 -4.24
C PRO A 290 26.40 2.58 -3.19
N SER A 291 27.36 3.42 -3.57
CA SER A 291 28.41 3.89 -2.67
C SER A 291 27.93 4.82 -1.54
N HIS A 292 26.81 5.52 -1.72
CA HIS A 292 26.24 6.43 -0.72
C HIS A 292 24.72 6.62 -0.88
N ALA A 293 24.05 7.08 0.17
CA ALA A 293 22.59 7.28 0.18
C ALA A 293 22.10 8.39 -0.77
N GLY A 294 22.97 9.32 -1.13
CA GLY A 294 22.67 10.34 -2.15
C GLY A 294 22.72 9.86 -3.62
N SER A 295 22.98 8.57 -3.87
CA SER A 295 23.18 8.04 -5.22
C SER A 295 21.93 8.19 -6.12
N PRO A 296 22.08 8.42 -7.43
CA PRO A 296 20.98 8.37 -8.39
C PRO A 296 20.19 7.04 -8.33
N LEU A 297 20.86 5.94 -7.99
CA LEU A 297 20.23 4.62 -7.87
C LEU A 297 19.19 4.57 -6.74
N VAL A 298 19.48 5.20 -5.59
CA VAL A 298 18.51 5.35 -4.49
C VAL A 298 17.32 6.19 -4.95
N SER A 299 17.58 7.22 -5.75
CA SER A 299 16.54 8.12 -6.25
C SER A 299 15.62 7.42 -7.25
N LEU A 300 16.18 6.54 -8.09
CA LEU A 300 15.41 5.67 -8.98
C LEU A 300 14.58 4.66 -8.19
N PHE A 301 15.11 4.08 -7.11
CA PHE A 301 14.34 3.22 -6.22
C PHE A 301 13.11 3.95 -5.64
N LEU A 302 13.30 5.17 -5.11
CA LEU A 302 12.20 5.97 -4.56
C LEU A 302 11.13 6.28 -5.63
N LEU A 303 11.53 6.53 -6.88
CA LEU A 303 10.60 6.68 -7.99
C LEU A 303 9.83 5.37 -8.27
N VAL A 304 10.51 4.23 -8.26
CA VAL A 304 9.85 2.93 -8.46
C VAL A 304 8.84 2.66 -7.34
N CYS A 305 9.14 3.00 -6.08
CA CYS A 305 8.17 2.91 -4.99
C CYS A 305 6.92 3.75 -5.29
N ASP A 306 7.09 5.02 -5.69
CA ASP A 306 5.99 5.93 -6.01
C ASP A 306 5.12 5.41 -7.18
N LEU A 307 5.75 4.96 -8.27
CA LEU A 307 5.03 4.36 -9.39
C LEU A 307 4.28 3.09 -8.99
N SER A 308 4.82 2.31 -8.06
CA SER A 308 4.22 1.05 -7.62
C SER A 308 2.92 1.27 -6.85
N ILE A 309 2.82 2.35 -6.08
CA ILE A 309 1.65 2.66 -5.23
C ILE A 309 0.63 3.57 -5.93
N ASN A 310 0.94 4.04 -7.14
CA ASN A 310 0.05 4.87 -7.96
C ASN A 310 -0.44 4.15 -9.22
N PRO A 311 -1.38 3.19 -9.10
CA PRO A 311 -1.97 2.55 -10.26
C PRO A 311 -2.79 3.49 -11.13
N GLY A 312 -2.73 3.24 -12.44
CA GLY A 312 -3.48 3.97 -13.46
C GLY A 312 -4.73 3.22 -13.93
N SER A 313 -5.33 2.40 -13.06
CA SER A 313 -6.47 1.53 -13.38
C SER A 313 -7.38 1.37 -12.15
N GLY A 314 -8.69 1.29 -12.36
CA GLY A 314 -9.70 1.08 -11.32
C GLY A 314 -10.16 2.36 -10.62
N PHE A 315 -9.24 3.12 -10.05
CA PHE A 315 -9.52 4.43 -9.44
C PHE A 315 -8.29 5.35 -9.63
N PRO A 316 -8.47 6.65 -9.93
CA PRO A 316 -9.71 7.27 -10.42
C PRO A 316 -10.03 6.92 -11.88
N PHE A 317 -9.22 6.06 -12.52
CA PHE A 317 -9.35 5.69 -13.93
C PHE A 317 -10.22 4.44 -14.14
N SER A 318 -10.73 4.25 -15.36
CA SER A 318 -11.41 3.01 -15.74
C SER A 318 -10.45 1.81 -15.79
N VAL A 319 -10.98 0.60 -15.57
CA VAL A 319 -10.28 -0.68 -15.83
C VAL A 319 -10.30 -1.02 -17.33
N SER A 320 -11.30 -0.53 -18.05
CA SER A 320 -11.49 -0.80 -19.47
C SER A 320 -10.33 -0.25 -20.32
N PRO A 321 -9.91 -0.95 -21.38
CA PRO A 321 -10.42 -2.25 -21.86
C PRO A 321 -9.72 -3.48 -21.24
N ASN A 322 -8.70 -3.28 -20.40
CA ASN A 322 -7.76 -4.35 -20.01
C ASN A 322 -8.11 -4.98 -18.65
N PHE A 323 -9.24 -5.67 -18.58
CA PHE A 323 -9.69 -6.30 -17.33
C PHE A 323 -8.79 -7.46 -16.87
N GLU A 324 -8.19 -8.21 -17.80
CA GLU A 324 -7.32 -9.35 -17.48
C GLU A 324 -6.11 -8.92 -16.62
N SER A 325 -5.49 -7.79 -16.94
CA SER A 325 -4.31 -7.30 -16.22
C SER A 325 -4.64 -6.57 -14.92
N PHE A 326 -5.92 -6.42 -14.56
CA PHE A 326 -6.34 -5.59 -13.43
C PHE A 326 -5.60 -5.91 -12.12
N ILE A 327 -5.49 -7.20 -11.74
CA ILE A 327 -4.77 -7.62 -10.53
C ILE A 327 -3.32 -7.10 -10.54
N GLY A 328 -2.58 -7.33 -11.63
CA GLY A 328 -1.19 -6.87 -11.76
C GLY A 328 -1.07 -5.36 -11.91
N ASP A 329 -2.09 -4.70 -12.45
CA ASP A 329 -2.12 -3.25 -12.66
C ASP A 329 -2.33 -2.46 -11.37
N VAL A 330 -2.95 -3.05 -10.35
CA VAL A 330 -3.25 -2.38 -9.08
C VAL A 330 -2.53 -2.96 -7.86
N ASN A 331 -1.95 -4.15 -7.95
CA ASN A 331 -1.15 -4.73 -6.86
C ASN A 331 0.23 -4.04 -6.78
N PRO A 332 0.61 -3.40 -5.65
CA PRO A 332 1.89 -2.69 -5.54
C PRO A 332 3.12 -3.58 -5.75
N GLY A 333 3.11 -4.80 -5.20
CA GLY A 333 4.21 -5.75 -5.38
C GLY A 333 4.39 -6.16 -6.85
N ALA A 334 3.28 -6.41 -7.56
CA ALA A 334 3.31 -6.70 -8.99
C ALA A 334 3.94 -5.57 -9.80
N ARG A 335 3.49 -4.33 -9.54
CA ARG A 335 3.95 -3.13 -10.23
C ARG A 335 5.43 -2.85 -9.94
N PHE A 336 5.87 -3.04 -8.71
CA PHE A 336 7.26 -2.85 -8.33
C PHE A 336 8.19 -3.77 -9.10
N ILE A 337 7.89 -5.07 -9.12
CA ILE A 337 8.68 -6.07 -9.85
C ILE A 337 8.66 -5.77 -11.35
N LEU A 338 7.51 -5.37 -11.88
CA LEU A 338 7.38 -4.95 -13.27
C LEU A 338 8.31 -3.79 -13.61
N PHE A 339 8.28 -2.70 -12.85
CA PHE A 339 9.12 -1.54 -13.13
C PHE A 339 10.61 -1.85 -12.97
N CYS A 340 11.00 -2.65 -11.98
CA CYS A 340 12.38 -3.11 -11.83
C CYS A 340 12.86 -3.88 -13.07
N ARG A 341 12.05 -4.82 -13.57
CA ARG A 341 12.37 -5.59 -14.78
C ARG A 341 12.40 -4.73 -16.05
N LEU A 342 11.52 -3.72 -16.15
CA LEU A 342 11.57 -2.76 -17.26
C LEU A 342 12.88 -1.96 -17.25
N ILE A 343 13.35 -1.55 -16.07
CA ILE A 343 14.63 -0.87 -15.91
C ILE A 343 15.78 -1.80 -16.33
N ALA A 344 15.83 -3.02 -15.82
CA ALA A 344 16.88 -3.98 -16.17
C ALA A 344 16.95 -4.25 -17.68
N ASN A 345 15.81 -4.57 -18.30
CA ASN A 345 15.76 -5.10 -19.66
C ASN A 345 15.76 -4.03 -20.75
N HIS A 346 15.26 -2.83 -20.45
CA HIS A 346 15.01 -1.80 -21.48
C HIS A 346 15.64 -0.45 -21.18
N PHE A 347 15.83 -0.10 -19.90
CA PHE A 347 16.33 1.21 -19.51
C PHE A 347 17.45 1.16 -18.47
N PRO A 348 18.53 0.36 -18.69
CA PRO A 348 19.60 0.22 -17.70
C PRO A 348 20.30 1.57 -17.41
N HIS A 349 20.26 2.50 -18.37
CA HIS A 349 20.82 3.85 -18.20
C HIS A 349 20.10 4.69 -17.13
N PHE A 350 18.83 4.38 -16.80
CA PHE A 350 18.08 5.12 -15.77
C PHE A 350 18.71 5.03 -14.37
N LYS A 351 19.49 3.98 -14.11
CA LYS A 351 20.22 3.77 -12.83
C LYS A 351 21.09 4.98 -12.44
N ASN A 352 21.48 5.80 -13.42
CA ASN A 352 22.33 6.97 -13.23
C ASN A 352 21.66 8.30 -13.66
N SER A 353 20.33 8.34 -13.84
CA SER A 353 19.66 9.48 -14.49
C SER A 353 19.05 10.53 -13.55
N ILE A 354 18.75 10.21 -12.28
CA ILE A 354 18.15 11.16 -11.33
C ILE A 354 19.24 11.77 -10.47
N ILE A 355 19.77 12.91 -10.90
CA ILE A 355 20.95 13.55 -10.28
C ILE A 355 20.57 14.88 -9.64
N ARG A 356 19.75 15.69 -10.34
CA ARG A 356 19.38 17.04 -9.91
C ARG A 356 18.12 17.05 -9.04
N HIS A 357 17.35 15.96 -9.06
CA HIS A 357 16.11 15.82 -8.28
C HIS A 357 15.07 16.87 -8.67
N ASP A 358 15.10 17.29 -9.93
CA ASP A 358 14.12 18.21 -10.49
C ASP A 358 12.93 17.45 -11.10
N ARG A 359 11.83 18.17 -11.26
CA ARG A 359 10.59 17.63 -11.82
C ARG A 359 10.79 16.99 -13.20
N ASN A 360 11.67 17.55 -14.04
CA ASN A 360 11.83 17.11 -15.42
C ASN A 360 12.48 15.72 -15.48
N GLU A 361 13.49 15.45 -14.64
CA GLU A 361 14.12 14.12 -14.54
C GLU A 361 13.10 13.06 -14.15
N TYR A 362 12.26 13.34 -13.14
CA TYR A 362 11.23 12.42 -12.69
C TYR A 362 10.13 12.20 -13.73
N GLU A 363 9.64 13.26 -14.39
CA GLU A 363 8.60 13.16 -15.41
C GLU A 363 9.07 12.37 -16.64
N GLU A 364 10.31 12.61 -17.10
CA GLU A 364 10.84 11.92 -18.28
C GLU A 364 10.94 10.40 -18.05
N ILE A 365 11.56 10.00 -16.93
CA ILE A 365 11.72 8.57 -16.59
C ILE A 365 10.35 7.91 -16.38
N THR A 366 9.45 8.58 -15.66
CA THR A 366 8.07 8.11 -15.44
C THR A 366 7.34 7.87 -16.75
N ASN A 367 7.40 8.83 -17.67
CA ASN A 367 6.73 8.75 -18.96
C ASN A 367 7.26 7.59 -19.80
N GLN A 368 8.57 7.40 -19.86
CA GLN A 368 9.16 6.28 -20.61
C GLN A 368 8.78 4.92 -20.02
N LEU A 369 8.87 4.74 -18.69
CA LEU A 369 8.47 3.50 -18.02
C LEU A 369 6.99 3.19 -18.23
N CYS A 370 6.12 4.20 -18.07
CA CYS A 370 4.68 4.03 -18.23
C CYS A 370 4.27 3.74 -19.69
N ARG A 371 4.90 4.41 -20.66
CA ARG A 371 4.69 4.11 -22.09
C ARG A 371 5.11 2.69 -22.42
N ARG A 372 6.30 2.27 -21.95
CA ARG A 372 6.77 0.89 -22.17
C ARG A 372 5.83 -0.13 -21.54
N LYS A 373 5.39 0.07 -20.29
CA LYS A 373 4.39 -0.77 -19.63
C LYS A 373 3.12 -0.95 -20.48
N ARG A 374 2.58 0.13 -21.05
CA ARG A 374 1.37 0.10 -21.90
C ARG A 374 1.58 -0.66 -23.21
N SER A 375 2.79 -0.60 -23.77
CA SER A 375 3.14 -1.28 -25.04
C SER A 375 3.41 -2.79 -24.93
N ARG A 376 3.37 -3.38 -23.73
CA ARG A 376 3.70 -4.81 -23.53
C ARG A 376 2.63 -5.72 -24.14
N PRO A 377 3.00 -6.83 -24.81
CA PRO A 377 2.07 -7.89 -25.22
C PRO A 377 1.27 -8.42 -24.02
N THR A 378 0.03 -8.85 -24.24
CA THR A 378 -0.88 -9.29 -23.18
C THR A 378 -0.36 -10.52 -22.41
N GLU A 379 0.39 -11.40 -23.07
CA GLU A 379 0.99 -12.62 -22.49
C GLU A 379 2.04 -12.33 -21.41
N ASP A 380 2.72 -11.18 -21.51
CA ASP A 380 3.75 -10.72 -20.57
C ASP A 380 3.16 -10.07 -19.29
N ARG A 381 1.84 -9.88 -19.23
CA ARG A 381 1.15 -9.14 -18.15
C ARG A 381 0.61 -10.02 -17.01
N GLN A 382 0.74 -11.36 -17.11
CA GLN A 382 0.18 -12.32 -16.16
C GLN A 382 1.18 -12.82 -15.10
#